data_AF-A0A969GU27-F1
#
_entry.id   AF-A0A969GU27-F1
#
_cell.length_a   1.000
_cell.length_b   1.000
_cell.length_c   1.000
_cell.angle_alpha   90.00
_cell.angle_beta   90.00
_cell.angle_gamma   90.00
#
_symmetry.space_group_name_H-M   'P 1'
#
loop_
_entity.id
_entity.type
_entity.pdbx_description
1 polymer ?
#
loop_
_entity_poly.entity_id
_entity_poly.type
_entity_poly.pdbx_seq_one_letter_code
_entity_poly.pdbx_strand_id
1 'polypeptide(L)'
;MPVGLAENLPNSQPEAAIEQPFTNGLSANDISSEKVSQFVQAYLQVLGLIERREGDLQAAETESESLQVQQEIEAEAFAAIEATGLTPQEYLQLLGVANTDPEFGERIAIQLQEAID
;
A
#
# COMPACT_ATOMS: atom_id res chain seq x y z
N MET A 1 15.56 -34.26 -57.23
CA MET A 1 14.29 -34.87 -56.79
C MET A 1 14.65 -35.95 -55.77
N PRO A 2 14.10 -35.95 -54.54
CA PRO A 2 12.66 -35.96 -54.30
C PRO A 2 12.12 -34.77 -53.50
N VAL A 3 10.80 -34.66 -53.61
CA VAL A 3 9.89 -33.60 -53.16
C VAL A 3 9.57 -33.80 -51.67
N GLY A 4 9.63 -32.72 -50.90
CA GLY A 4 9.21 -32.66 -49.49
C GLY A 4 8.20 -31.55 -49.26
N LEU A 5 6.94 -31.84 -49.62
CA LEU A 5 5.70 -31.44 -48.94
C LEU A 5 5.63 -30.02 -48.31
N ALA A 6 4.92 -29.12 -48.99
CA ALA A 6 4.26 -27.98 -48.35
C ALA A 6 2.99 -28.45 -47.61
N GLU A 7 2.51 -27.61 -46.69
CA GLU A 7 1.27 -27.72 -45.86
C GLU A 7 1.37 -28.55 -44.58
N ASN A 8 1.56 -27.86 -43.44
CA ASN A 8 0.43 -27.51 -42.55
C ASN A 8 0.97 -26.61 -41.43
N LEU A 9 0.65 -25.31 -41.48
CA LEU A 9 0.80 -24.39 -40.35
C LEU A 9 -0.54 -24.36 -39.59
N PRO A 10 -0.71 -25.07 -38.47
CA PRO A 10 -1.45 -24.49 -37.37
C PRO A 10 -0.47 -23.54 -36.69
N ASN A 11 -0.57 -22.27 -37.08
CA ASN A 11 -0.29 -21.09 -36.29
C ASN A 11 -0.06 -21.41 -34.79
N SER A 12 1.20 -21.70 -34.43
CA SER A 12 1.69 -21.61 -33.07
C SER A 12 1.70 -20.13 -32.72
N GLN A 13 0.53 -19.57 -32.43
CA GLN A 13 0.51 -18.50 -31.44
C GLN A 13 1.12 -19.15 -30.20
N PRO A 14 2.27 -18.66 -29.69
CA PRO A 14 2.41 -18.76 -28.26
C PRO A 14 1.16 -18.03 -27.75
N GLU A 15 0.27 -18.76 -27.10
CA GLU A 15 -0.44 -18.18 -25.98
C GLU A 15 0.65 -17.46 -25.22
N ALA A 16 0.73 -16.14 -25.43
CA ALA A 16 1.37 -15.25 -24.53
C ALA A 16 0.58 -15.51 -23.26
N ALA A 17 1.07 -16.47 -22.47
CA ALA A 17 0.95 -16.43 -21.06
C ALA A 17 1.36 -15.00 -20.75
N ILE A 18 0.35 -14.16 -20.55
CA ILE A 18 0.51 -12.93 -19.82
C ILE A 18 0.80 -13.43 -18.42
N GLU A 19 1.99 -14.01 -18.23
CA GLU A 19 2.70 -14.06 -16.98
C GLU A 19 2.88 -12.58 -16.68
N GLN A 20 1.84 -11.99 -16.08
CA GLN A 20 1.96 -10.72 -15.39
C GLN A 20 3.04 -10.98 -14.34
N PRO A 21 4.28 -10.52 -14.53
CA PRO A 21 5.22 -10.59 -13.44
C PRO A 21 4.76 -9.53 -12.44
N PHE A 22 5.04 -9.74 -11.17
CA PHE A 22 4.78 -8.80 -10.06
C PHE A 22 3.39 -8.84 -9.43
N THR A 23 2.94 -10.04 -9.05
CA THR A 23 2.50 -10.17 -7.65
C THR A 23 3.48 -11.12 -6.96
N ASN A 24 4.55 -10.56 -6.41
CA ASN A 24 5.12 -11.19 -5.23
C ASN A 24 4.09 -10.94 -4.11
N GLY A 25 2.98 -11.66 -4.18
CA GLY A 25 1.76 -11.41 -3.44
C GLY A 25 1.99 -11.73 -1.98
N LEU A 26 2.46 -10.74 -1.24
CA LEU A 26 2.38 -10.76 0.21
C LEU A 26 0.91 -10.91 0.56
N SER A 27 0.54 -12.12 0.93
CA SER A 27 -0.82 -12.48 1.32
C SER A 27 -1.00 -12.18 2.79
N ALA A 28 -2.24 -11.99 3.27
CA ALA A 28 -2.50 -11.69 4.68
C ALA A 28 -1.82 -12.64 5.68
N ASN A 29 -1.63 -13.90 5.28
CA ASN A 29 -0.99 -14.93 6.12
C ASN A 29 0.53 -14.81 6.24
N ASP A 30 1.20 -14.15 5.29
CA ASP A 30 2.64 -13.86 5.39
C ASP A 30 2.92 -12.66 6.30
N ILE A 31 1.91 -11.84 6.59
CA ILE A 31 2.03 -10.67 7.45
C ILE A 31 1.83 -11.09 8.91
N SER A 32 2.89 -10.95 9.70
CA SER A 32 2.85 -11.25 11.14
C SER A 32 1.96 -10.28 11.91
N SER A 33 1.35 -10.74 13.00
CA SER A 33 0.50 -9.90 13.89
C SER A 33 1.21 -8.65 14.41
N GLU A 34 2.53 -8.72 14.60
CA GLU A 34 3.34 -7.56 14.95
C GLU A 34 3.29 -6.48 13.86
N LYS A 35 3.48 -6.85 12.58
CA LYS A 35 3.39 -5.93 11.44
C LYS A 35 1.99 -5.32 11.31
N VAL A 36 0.94 -6.09 11.61
CA VAL A 36 -0.44 -5.57 11.66
C VAL A 36 -0.58 -4.51 12.74
N SER A 37 -0.04 -4.78 13.94
CA SER A 37 -0.09 -3.84 15.07
C SER A 37 0.70 -2.57 14.77
N GLN A 38 1.91 -2.69 14.22
CA GLN A 38 2.73 -1.54 13.80
C GLN A 38 2.04 -0.70 12.72
N PHE A 39 1.34 -1.36 11.79
CA PHE A 39 0.56 -0.68 10.74
C PHE A 39 -0.62 0.08 11.32
N VAL A 40 -1.40 -0.54 12.22
CA VAL A 40 -2.55 0.10 12.88
C VAL A 40 -2.08 1.30 13.71
N GLN A 41 -0.98 1.17 14.45
CA GLN A 41 -0.38 2.29 15.17
C GLN A 41 0.06 3.42 14.24
N ALA A 42 0.73 3.10 13.12
CA ALA A 42 1.17 4.10 12.15
C ALA A 42 -0.03 4.79 11.50
N TYR A 43 -1.06 4.03 11.14
CA TYR A 43 -2.31 4.54 10.57
C TYR A 43 -3.00 5.53 11.52
N LEU A 44 -3.11 5.19 12.80
CA LEU A 44 -3.68 6.08 13.83
C LEU A 44 -2.85 7.34 14.04
N GLN A 45 -1.52 7.24 14.04
CA GLN A 45 -0.64 8.41 14.15
C GLN A 45 -0.78 9.34 12.94
N VAL A 46 -0.80 8.78 11.73
CA VAL A 46 -0.99 9.54 10.48
C VAL A 46 -2.38 10.17 10.45
N LEU A 47 -3.42 9.46 10.87
CA LEU A 47 -4.79 10.01 10.94
C LEU A 47 -4.86 11.18 11.91
N GLY A 48 -4.36 11.02 13.14
CA GLY A 48 -4.34 12.09 14.13
C GLY A 48 -3.48 13.28 13.71
N LEU A 49 -2.44 13.04 12.90
CA LEU A 49 -1.65 14.11 12.30
C LEU A 49 -2.47 14.89 11.25
N ILE A 50 -3.13 14.18 10.33
CA ILE A 50 -3.97 14.80 9.32
C ILE A 50 -5.09 15.60 9.99
N GLU A 51 -5.77 15.06 11.01
CA GLU A 51 -6.83 15.78 11.73
C GLU A 51 -6.33 17.09 12.38
N ARG A 52 -5.13 17.09 12.97
CA ARG A 52 -4.55 18.33 13.51
C ARG A 52 -4.17 19.31 12.40
N ARG A 53 -3.57 18.80 11.34
CA ARG A 53 -3.00 19.60 10.25
C ARG A 53 -4.04 20.04 9.22
N GLU A 54 -5.21 19.42 9.18
CA GLU A 54 -6.38 19.90 8.41
C GLU A 54 -6.78 21.30 8.87
N GLY A 55 -6.73 21.57 10.18
CA GLY A 55 -6.96 22.91 10.71
C GLY A 55 -5.91 23.92 10.24
N ASP A 56 -4.63 23.52 10.22
CA ASP A 56 -3.53 24.35 9.70
C ASP A 56 -3.69 24.61 8.20
N LEU A 57 -4.09 23.61 7.42
CA LEU A 57 -4.33 23.75 5.97
C LEU A 57 -5.54 24.64 5.66
N GLN A 58 -6.60 24.57 6.47
CA GLN A 58 -7.76 25.46 6.35
C GLN A 58 -7.43 26.90 6.77
N ALA A 59 -6.50 27.08 7.69
CA ALA A 59 -6.02 28.38 8.14
C ALA A 59 -5.02 29.02 7.16
N ALA A 60 -4.37 28.24 6.30
CA ALA A 60 -3.45 28.75 5.29
C ALA A 60 -4.18 29.68 4.30
N GLU A 61 -3.80 30.95 4.30
CA GLU A 61 -4.43 31.97 3.44
C GLU A 61 -3.80 32.00 2.03
N THR A 62 -2.60 31.44 1.88
CA THR A 62 -1.83 31.47 0.64
C THR A 62 -1.38 30.08 0.20
N GLU A 63 -1.20 29.92 -1.12
CA GLU A 63 -0.68 28.67 -1.71
C GLU A 63 0.70 28.29 -1.15
N SER A 64 1.54 29.28 -0.82
CA SER A 64 2.86 29.03 -0.24
C SER A 64 2.79 28.48 1.18
N GLU A 65 1.86 28.97 2.00
CA GLU A 65 1.63 28.42 3.35
C GLU A 65 1.03 27.02 3.27
N SER A 66 0.07 26.80 2.37
CA SER A 66 -0.50 25.47 2.14
C SER A 66 0.57 24.44 1.73
N LEU A 67 1.48 24.82 0.83
CA LEU A 67 2.62 24.00 0.42
C LEU A 67 3.60 23.72 1.57
N GLN A 68 3.83 24.69 2.45
CA GLN A 68 4.71 24.48 3.60
C GLN A 68 4.08 23.50 4.58
N VAL A 69 2.80 23.68 4.90
CA VAL A 69 2.05 22.78 5.79
C VAL A 69 1.98 21.37 5.19
N GLN A 70 1.77 21.22 3.87
CA GLN A 70 1.83 19.91 3.21
C GLN A 70 3.19 19.21 3.39
N GLN A 71 4.29 19.92 3.17
CA GLN A 71 5.63 19.32 3.35
C GLN A 71 5.88 18.93 4.81
N GLU A 72 5.41 19.72 5.77
CA GLU A 72 5.48 19.38 7.20
C GLU A 72 4.64 18.13 7.51
N ILE A 73 3.42 18.04 6.97
CA ILE A 73 2.56 16.86 7.09
C ILE A 73 3.26 15.62 6.55
N GLU A 74 3.82 15.69 5.35
CA GLU A 74 4.51 14.56 4.71
C GLU A 74 5.71 14.11 5.56
N ALA A 75 6.55 15.05 6.00
CA ALA A 75 7.72 14.75 6.81
C ALA A 75 7.35 14.09 8.16
N GLU A 76 6.36 14.63 8.85
CA GLU A 76 5.89 14.06 10.12
C GLU A 76 5.16 12.73 9.92
N ALA A 77 4.41 12.55 8.83
CA ALA A 77 3.78 11.27 8.50
C ALA A 77 4.84 10.17 8.29
N PHE A 78 5.92 10.47 7.58
CA PHE A 78 7.04 9.53 7.44
C PHE A 78 7.68 9.21 8.78
N ALA A 79 7.94 10.22 9.63
CA ALA A 79 8.50 10.00 10.96
C ALA A 79 7.56 9.18 11.86
N ALA A 80 6.25 9.39 11.76
CA ALA A 80 5.24 8.63 12.50
C ALA A 80 5.21 7.16 12.09
N ILE A 81 5.34 6.87 10.80
CA ILE A 81 5.45 5.50 10.28
C ILE A 81 6.75 4.84 10.77
N GLU A 82 7.88 5.55 10.67
CA GLU A 82 9.19 5.03 11.12
C GLU A 82 9.23 4.77 12.64
N ALA A 83 8.52 5.59 13.43
CA ALA A 83 8.42 5.41 14.88
C ALA A 83 7.76 4.09 15.30
N THR A 84 6.94 3.47 14.44
CA THR A 84 6.35 2.15 14.72
C THR A 84 7.26 1.00 14.31
N GLY A 85 8.40 1.29 13.68
CA GLY A 85 9.32 0.28 13.13
C GLY A 85 8.95 -0.19 11.73
N LEU A 86 8.02 0.49 11.06
CA LEU A 86 7.73 0.30 9.64
C LEU A 86 8.50 1.31 8.80
N THR A 87 8.87 0.92 7.59
CA THR A 87 9.28 1.90 6.58
C THR A 87 8.06 2.46 5.84
N PRO A 88 8.14 3.67 5.25
CA PRO A 88 7.07 4.22 4.42
C PRO A 88 6.65 3.29 3.28
N GLN A 89 7.62 2.58 2.69
CA GLN A 89 7.37 1.60 1.64
C GLN A 89 6.59 0.40 2.16
N GLU A 90 6.94 -0.13 3.35
CA GLU A 90 6.18 -1.21 3.97
C GLU A 90 4.77 -0.76 4.33
N TYR A 91 4.59 0.44 4.86
CA TYR A 91 3.27 0.98 5.15
C TYR A 91 2.38 1.04 3.90
N LEU A 92 2.90 1.57 2.79
CA LEU A 92 2.16 1.61 1.52
C LEU A 92 1.87 0.21 0.96
N GLN A 93 2.80 -0.73 1.14
CA GLN A 93 2.60 -2.11 0.72
C GLN A 93 1.49 -2.78 1.54
N LEU A 94 1.51 -2.63 2.87
CA LEU A 94 0.47 -3.14 3.76
C LEU A 94 -0.88 -2.47 3.47
N LEU A 95 -0.88 -1.17 3.14
CA LEU A 95 -2.07 -0.46 2.67
C LEU A 95 -2.62 -1.10 1.38
N GLY A 96 -1.74 -1.43 0.42
CA GLY A 96 -2.12 -2.13 -0.81
C GLY A 96 -2.71 -3.52 -0.54
N VAL A 97 -2.11 -4.28 0.38
CA VAL A 97 -2.64 -5.57 0.83
C VAL A 97 -4.00 -5.39 1.49
N ALA A 98 -4.19 -4.40 2.36
CA ALA A 98 -5.49 -4.15 3.02
C ALA A 98 -6.62 -3.84 2.03
N ASN A 99 -6.30 -3.24 0.88
CA ASN A 99 -7.27 -2.97 -0.17
C ASN A 99 -7.56 -4.19 -1.07
N THR A 100 -6.62 -5.13 -1.16
CA THR A 100 -6.71 -6.28 -2.08
C THR A 100 -7.12 -7.56 -1.36
N ASP A 101 -6.77 -7.69 -0.09
CA ASP A 101 -6.95 -8.87 0.76
C ASP A 101 -7.93 -8.54 1.90
N PRO A 102 -9.15 -9.12 1.86
CA PRO A 102 -10.18 -8.84 2.86
C PRO A 102 -9.85 -9.44 4.24
N GLU A 103 -9.10 -10.55 4.31
CA GLU A 103 -8.69 -11.13 5.60
C GLU A 103 -7.72 -10.19 6.32
N PHE A 104 -6.81 -9.57 5.57
CA PHE A 104 -5.92 -8.56 6.13
C PHE A 104 -6.68 -7.33 6.62
N GLY A 105 -7.64 -6.85 5.82
CA GLY A 105 -8.51 -5.74 6.20
C GLY A 105 -9.31 -6.02 7.49
N GLU A 106 -9.84 -7.23 7.64
CA GLU A 106 -10.55 -7.64 8.86
C GLU A 106 -9.64 -7.64 10.09
N ARG A 107 -8.41 -8.16 9.97
CA ARG A 107 -7.40 -8.13 11.06
C ARG A 107 -7.08 -6.70 11.50
N ILE A 108 -6.93 -5.78 10.53
CA ILE A 108 -6.72 -4.36 10.81
C ILE A 108 -7.93 -3.78 11.55
N ALA A 109 -9.15 -4.04 11.07
CA ALA A 109 -10.37 -3.51 11.68
C ALA A 109 -10.55 -3.97 13.13
N ILE A 110 -10.27 -5.25 13.42
CA ILE A 110 -10.29 -5.79 14.79
C ILE A 110 -9.26 -5.07 15.67
N GLN A 111 -7.99 -4.99 15.22
CA GLN A 111 -6.94 -4.30 15.97
C GLN A 111 -7.24 -2.80 16.17
N LEU A 112 -7.86 -2.15 15.18
CA LEU A 112 -8.25 -0.75 15.27
C LEU A 112 -9.35 -0.57 16.32
N GLN A 113 -10.32 -1.47 16.38
CA GLN A 113 -11.38 -1.44 17.39
C GLN A 113 -10.81 -1.62 18.81
N GLU A 114 -9.84 -2.54 19.00
CA GLU A 114 -9.18 -2.74 20.30
C GLU A 114 -8.25 -1.59 20.69
N ALA A 115 -7.72 -0.84 19.73
CA ALA A 115 -6.87 0.33 20.00
C ALA A 115 -7.66 1.59 20.41
N ILE A 116 -8.98 1.61 20.20
CA ILE A 116 -9.88 2.75 20.47
C ILE A 116 -10.73 2.52 21.74
N ASP A 117 -10.84 1.29 22.25
CA ASP A 117 -11.51 0.93 23.51
C ASP A 117 -10.63 1.22 24.75
#